data_AF-U9US30-F1
#
_entry.id   AF-U9US30-F1
#
_cell.length_a   1.000
_cell.length_b   1.000
_cell.length_c   1.000
_cell.angle_alpha   90.00
_cell.angle_beta   90.00
_cell.angle_gamma   90.00
#
_symmetry.space_group_name_H-M   'P 1'
#
loop_
_entity.id
_entity.type
_entity.pdbx_description
1 polymer ?
#
loop_
_entity_poly.entity_id
_entity_poly.type
_entity_poly.pdbx_seq_one_letter_code
_entity_poly.pdbx_strand_id
1 'polypeptide(L)'
;MYKFNSNKQAIYVSKIEEDKCILEIYQDNQMKKKFEGETPIAVWEKSEQMKKYNGDQLFGLENSLVQTLAKLPSCFPKNWNDYSIMKSLYDYHLKRRTISNLNWHQFFLDWLEQESPVVELYSQLQILYPKNHKFGDRELRAWQSMLRDTGSHNVTPWSNKESEYQFWSRSSQPEQDRATLQQLSKIGRALDDNKQNCDGKRRVLSIIADEFSYSELETNLNVGRHTISESRKHARINSYGAPLLEKPVIHRIKLKEEMLSQFESFFADKRNVNMSSYKTDNKSGLPVLYLQDHKQALWKKFHEQFPNGMQRTSFMTRLDEDLGELCMTCNECGYS
;
A
#
# COMPACT_ATOMS: atom_id res chain seq x y z
N MET A 1 20.23 6.20 43.08
CA MET A 1 19.68 4.88 42.72
C MET A 1 19.19 4.20 43.99
N TYR A 2 17.90 3.88 44.05
CA TYR A 2 17.26 3.39 45.28
C TYR A 2 17.14 1.87 45.29
N LYS A 3 17.16 1.28 46.49
CA LYS A 3 17.14 -0.16 46.68
C LYS A 3 15.71 -0.62 46.97
N PHE A 4 15.27 -1.69 46.31
CA PHE A 4 13.96 -2.30 46.48
C PHE A 4 14.16 -3.81 46.65
N ASN A 5 13.54 -4.40 47.69
CA ASN A 5 13.62 -5.81 48.11
C ASN A 5 15.00 -6.50 47.92
N SER A 6 15.61 -6.91 49.05
CA SER A 6 16.92 -7.57 49.08
C SER A 6 18.10 -6.67 48.68
N ASN A 7 18.02 -5.36 48.95
CA ASN A 7 19.11 -4.39 48.82
C ASN A 7 19.71 -4.20 47.40
N LYS A 8 19.01 -4.69 46.37
CA LYS A 8 19.37 -4.51 44.97
C LYS A 8 18.77 -3.21 44.43
N GLN A 9 19.46 -2.57 43.48
CA GLN A 9 19.01 -1.33 42.85
C GLN A 9 17.73 -1.55 42.04
N ALA A 10 16.84 -0.56 42.07
CA ALA A 10 15.62 -0.52 41.28
C ALA A 10 15.41 0.85 40.65
N ILE A 11 14.68 0.85 39.54
CA ILE A 11 14.23 2.04 38.82
C ILE A 11 12.78 2.29 39.20
N TYR A 12 12.47 3.52 39.58
CA TYR A 12 11.13 3.99 39.89
C TYR A 12 10.69 4.89 38.75
N VAL A 13 9.57 4.55 38.11
CA VAL A 13 9.01 5.29 36.99
C VAL A 13 7.65 5.86 37.43
N SER A 14 7.58 7.19 37.51
CA SER A 14 6.35 7.92 37.84
C SER A 14 5.69 8.41 36.56
N LYS A 15 4.37 8.23 36.44
CA LYS A 15 3.56 8.68 35.29
C LYS A 15 2.33 9.42 35.79
N ILE A 16 1.95 10.49 35.09
CA ILE A 16 0.69 11.22 35.30
C ILE A 16 -0.10 11.06 34.00
N GLU A 17 -1.25 10.42 34.09
CA GLU A 17 -2.26 10.28 33.03
C GLU A 17 -3.46 11.19 33.37
N GLU A 18 -4.41 11.37 32.44
CA GLU A 18 -5.51 12.36 32.60
C GLU A 18 -6.30 12.21 33.92
N ASP A 19 -6.51 10.99 34.40
CA ASP A 19 -7.35 10.69 35.58
C ASP A 19 -6.59 9.99 36.73
N LYS A 20 -5.31 9.66 36.54
CA LYS A 20 -4.55 8.89 37.53
C LYS A 20 -3.04 9.10 37.48
N CYS A 21 -2.43 8.86 38.62
CA CYS A 21 -1.00 8.76 38.81
C CYS A 21 -0.60 7.29 38.93
N ILE A 22 0.55 6.94 38.36
CA ILE A 22 1.08 5.57 38.36
C ILE A 22 2.53 5.59 38.82
N LEU A 23 2.88 4.64 39.69
CA LEU A 23 4.25 4.32 40.05
C LEU A 23 4.58 2.88 39.69
N GLU A 24 5.58 2.69 38.83
CA GLU A 24 6.11 1.39 38.45
C GLU A 24 7.53 1.21 39.01
N ILE A 25 7.80 0.03 39.57
CA ILE A 25 9.10 -0.33 40.11
C ILE A 25 9.69 -1.45 39.27
N TYR A 26 10.85 -1.18 38.67
CA TYR A 26 11.59 -2.10 37.81
C TYR A 26 12.88 -2.55 38.47
N GLN A 27 13.17 -3.85 38.37
CA GLN A 27 14.39 -4.46 38.87
C GLN A 27 14.79 -5.61 37.93
N ASP A 28 16.08 -5.71 37.59
CA ASP A 28 16.59 -6.67 36.62
C ASP A 28 15.81 -6.61 35.28
N ASN A 29 15.51 -5.38 34.82
CA ASN A 29 14.69 -5.07 33.63
C ASN A 29 13.28 -5.68 33.60
N GLN A 30 12.73 -6.06 34.77
CA GLN A 30 11.37 -6.56 34.90
C GLN A 30 10.57 -5.71 35.89
N MET A 31 9.31 -5.44 35.56
CA MET A 31 8.37 -4.77 36.45
C MET A 31 8.06 -5.67 37.64
N LYS A 32 8.29 -5.17 38.87
CA LYS A 32 8.07 -5.92 40.12
C LYS A 32 6.80 -5.49 40.84
N LYS A 33 6.49 -4.19 40.82
CA LYS A 33 5.26 -3.64 41.42
C LYS A 33 4.75 -2.47 40.60
N LYS A 34 3.43 -2.26 40.67
CA LYS A 34 2.71 -1.12 40.11
C LYS A 34 1.73 -0.61 41.16
N PHE A 35 1.67 0.70 41.35
CA PHE A 35 0.71 1.38 42.21
C PHE A 35 -0.05 2.42 41.40
N GLU A 36 -1.35 2.55 41.64
CA GLU A 36 -2.24 3.51 40.98
C GLU A 36 -3.08 4.27 42.01
N GLY A 37 -3.41 5.52 41.71
CA GLY A 37 -4.16 6.42 42.59
C GLY A 37 -4.41 7.77 41.93
N GLU A 38 -5.29 8.57 42.53
CA GLU A 38 -5.75 9.84 41.93
C GLU A 38 -4.68 10.93 41.99
N THR A 39 -3.77 10.88 42.98
CA THR A 39 -2.74 11.91 43.17
C THR A 39 -1.35 11.29 43.38
N PRO A 40 -0.25 12.01 43.11
CA PRO A 40 1.11 11.56 43.38
C PRO A 40 1.30 11.13 44.84
N ILE A 41 0.71 11.88 45.78
CA ILE A 41 0.73 11.60 47.21
C ILE A 41 0.00 10.28 47.50
N ALA A 42 -1.22 10.10 46.98
CA ALA A 42 -2.00 8.88 47.21
C ALA A 42 -1.32 7.61 46.66
N VAL A 43 -0.71 7.70 45.48
CA VAL A 43 0.09 6.59 44.91
C VAL A 43 1.29 6.28 45.78
N TRP A 44 1.94 7.33 46.30
CA TRP A 44 3.15 7.20 47.08
C TRP A 44 2.91 6.60 48.46
N GLU A 45 1.87 7.06 49.16
CA GLU A 45 1.46 6.51 50.46
C GLU A 45 1.14 5.02 50.36
N LYS A 46 0.44 4.60 49.29
CA LYS A 46 0.16 3.18 49.01
C LYS A 46 1.42 2.32 48.81
N SER A 47 2.54 2.92 48.42
CA SER A 47 3.77 2.16 48.18
C SER A 47 4.45 1.73 49.48
N GLU A 48 4.23 2.48 50.57
CA GLU A 48 4.95 2.40 51.85
C GLU A 48 6.49 2.43 51.73
N GLN A 49 7.03 2.82 50.57
CA GLN A 49 8.46 2.88 50.29
C GLN A 49 9.02 4.28 50.56
N MET A 50 10.33 4.37 50.83
CA MET A 50 11.11 5.62 50.80
C MET A 50 10.43 6.83 51.50
N LYS A 51 10.02 6.65 52.77
CA LYS A 51 9.32 7.63 53.64
C LYS A 51 9.98 9.02 53.79
N LYS A 52 11.17 9.24 53.23
CA LYS A 52 11.91 10.50 53.26
C LYS A 52 11.50 11.51 52.16
N TYR A 53 10.75 11.07 51.15
CA TYR A 53 10.23 11.94 50.09
C TYR A 53 8.71 11.98 50.15
N ASN A 54 8.13 13.11 49.78
CA ASN A 54 6.70 13.20 49.49
C ASN A 54 6.41 12.76 48.04
N GLY A 55 5.13 12.53 47.72
CA GLY A 55 4.72 12.11 46.38
C GLY A 55 5.11 13.13 45.30
N ASP A 56 4.96 14.43 45.60
CA ASP A 56 5.22 15.51 44.63
C ASP A 56 6.71 15.63 44.26
N GLN A 57 7.61 15.44 45.21
CA GLN A 57 9.06 15.39 45.00
C GLN A 57 9.46 14.22 44.12
N LEU A 58 8.87 13.05 44.36
CA LEU A 58 9.18 11.85 43.59
C LEU A 58 8.64 11.94 42.16
N PHE A 59 7.47 12.52 41.98
CA PHE A 59 6.89 12.80 40.66
C PHE A 59 7.53 14.03 39.99
N GLY A 60 8.48 14.70 40.65
CA GLY A 60 9.23 15.82 40.10
C GLY A 60 8.44 17.13 40.02
N LEU A 61 7.27 17.22 40.67
CA LEU A 61 6.40 18.40 40.65
C LEU A 61 6.99 19.60 41.42
N GLU A 62 7.86 19.35 42.39
CA GLU A 62 8.63 20.39 43.08
C GLU A 62 9.87 20.85 42.30
N ASN A 63 10.22 20.18 41.20
CA ASN A 63 11.40 20.54 40.41
C ASN A 63 11.13 21.83 39.62
N SER A 64 11.97 22.85 39.81
CA SER A 64 11.81 24.16 39.16
C SER A 64 11.82 24.09 37.64
N LEU A 65 12.58 23.16 37.03
CA LEU A 65 12.57 22.95 35.58
C LEU A 65 11.24 22.34 35.13
N VAL A 66 10.73 21.34 35.85
CA VAL A 66 9.43 20.71 35.56
C VAL A 66 8.31 21.72 35.69
N GLN A 67 8.30 22.54 36.73
CA GLN A 67 7.32 23.62 36.90
C GLN A 67 7.40 24.68 35.80
N THR A 68 8.61 24.98 35.31
CA THR A 68 8.79 25.93 34.19
C THR A 68 8.25 25.32 32.90
N LEU A 69 8.49 24.03 32.67
CA LEU A 69 7.97 23.30 31.51
C LEU A 69 6.44 23.14 31.57
N ALA A 70 5.86 22.87 32.73
CA ALA A 70 4.42 22.74 32.93
C ALA A 70 3.65 24.05 32.72
N LYS A 71 4.33 25.20 32.78
CA LYS A 71 3.76 26.52 32.47
C LYS A 71 3.75 26.84 30.97
N LEU A 72 4.33 25.99 30.13
CA LEU A 72 4.28 26.19 28.69
C LEU A 72 2.83 26.09 28.22
N PRO A 73 2.36 27.05 27.40
CA PRO A 73 1.04 26.93 26.81
C PRO A 73 1.02 25.66 25.96
N SER A 74 -0.01 24.84 26.15
CA SER A 74 -0.26 23.63 25.37
C SER A 74 -1.76 23.40 25.25
N CYS A 75 -2.18 22.68 24.21
CA CYS A 75 -3.56 22.29 24.00
C CYS A 75 -3.67 20.99 23.21
N PHE A 76 -4.90 20.52 22.99
CA PHE A 76 -5.19 19.33 22.20
C PHE A 76 -5.95 19.71 20.92
N PRO A 77 -6.01 18.83 19.90
CA PRO A 77 -6.77 19.06 18.67
C PRO A 77 -8.22 19.52 18.87
N LYS A 78 -8.91 19.01 19.90
CA LYS A 78 -10.27 19.43 20.28
C LYS A 78 -10.40 20.92 20.62
N ASN A 79 -9.30 21.57 20.98
CA ASN A 79 -9.22 22.97 21.39
C ASN A 79 -8.72 23.90 20.27
N TRP A 80 -8.42 23.38 19.07
CA TRP A 80 -7.86 24.23 18.00
C TRP A 80 -8.83 25.30 17.49
N ASN A 81 -10.13 25.13 17.67
CA ASN A 81 -11.13 26.16 17.35
C ASN A 81 -11.12 27.34 18.34
N ASP A 82 -10.53 27.18 19.53
CA ASP A 82 -10.42 28.26 20.51
C ASP A 82 -9.24 29.19 20.12
N TYR A 83 -9.58 30.33 19.53
CA TYR A 83 -8.61 31.31 19.10
C TYR A 83 -7.73 31.80 20.26
N SER A 84 -8.26 31.96 21.48
CA SER A 84 -7.51 32.52 22.61
C SER A 84 -6.38 31.57 23.03
N ILE A 85 -6.70 30.29 23.17
CA ILE A 85 -5.72 29.24 23.49
C ILE A 85 -4.66 29.18 22.40
N MET A 86 -5.09 29.07 21.14
CA MET A 86 -4.19 28.96 20.00
C MET A 86 -3.32 30.21 19.80
N LYS A 87 -3.86 31.40 20.12
CA LYS A 87 -3.14 32.66 20.04
C LYS A 87 -1.98 32.73 21.03
N SER A 88 -2.16 32.18 22.24
CA SER A 88 -1.08 32.11 23.23
C SER A 88 0.10 31.25 22.73
N LEU A 89 -0.20 30.13 22.08
CA LEU A 89 0.77 29.24 21.44
C LEU A 89 1.48 29.90 20.26
N TYR A 90 0.72 30.58 19.39
CA TYR A 90 1.28 31.35 18.29
C TYR A 90 2.24 32.45 18.78
N ASP A 91 1.84 33.19 19.81
CA ASP A 91 2.64 34.28 20.37
C ASP A 91 3.96 33.78 20.96
N TYR A 92 3.95 32.57 21.53
CA TYR A 92 5.12 31.92 22.10
C TYR A 92 6.06 31.34 21.01
N HIS A 93 5.52 30.59 20.04
CA HIS A 93 6.33 29.86 19.05
C HIS A 93 6.59 30.63 17.76
N LEU A 94 5.55 31.15 17.12
CA LEU A 94 5.59 31.60 15.73
C LEU A 94 5.76 33.11 15.55
N LYS A 95 5.19 33.95 16.42
CA LYS A 95 5.11 35.42 16.24
C LYS A 95 6.44 36.10 15.91
N ARG A 96 7.56 35.59 16.43
CA ARG A 96 8.92 36.14 16.21
C ARG A 96 9.73 35.37 15.16
N ARG A 97 9.14 34.34 14.55
CA ARG A 97 9.82 33.33 13.73
C ARG A 97 9.19 33.13 12.34
N THR A 98 8.02 33.71 12.09
CA THR A 98 7.30 33.67 10.81
C THR A 98 7.07 35.08 10.26
N ILE A 99 6.58 35.15 9.02
CA ILE A 99 6.20 36.43 8.38
C ILE A 99 4.99 37.08 9.06
N SER A 100 4.93 38.41 8.99
CA SER A 100 3.78 39.19 9.48
C SER A 100 2.51 38.88 8.67
N ASN A 101 1.35 38.88 9.33
CA ASN A 101 0.01 38.66 8.75
C ASN A 101 -0.23 37.26 8.15
N LEU A 102 0.52 36.25 8.58
CA LEU A 102 0.25 34.87 8.21
C LEU A 102 -1.12 34.41 8.76
N ASN A 103 -1.94 33.76 7.94
CA ASN A 103 -3.20 33.16 8.39
C ASN A 103 -2.95 31.79 9.09
N TRP A 104 -2.14 31.82 10.14
CA TRP A 104 -1.62 30.64 10.83
C TRP A 104 -2.72 29.80 11.51
N HIS A 105 -3.83 30.41 11.91
CA HIS A 105 -4.90 29.70 12.60
C HIS A 105 -5.74 28.88 11.62
N GLN A 106 -5.94 29.40 10.40
CA GLN A 106 -6.67 28.71 9.34
C GLN A 106 -6.07 27.33 9.03
N PHE A 107 -4.75 27.18 9.08
CA PHE A 107 -4.09 25.88 8.97
C PHE A 107 -4.67 24.82 9.91
N PHE A 108 -4.90 25.16 11.18
CA PHE A 108 -5.46 24.23 12.16
C PHE A 108 -6.96 23.98 11.93
N LEU A 109 -7.70 25.00 11.49
CA LEU A 109 -9.12 24.86 11.16
C LEU A 109 -9.31 23.96 9.93
N ASP A 110 -8.56 24.20 8.85
CA ASP A 110 -8.59 23.38 7.64
C ASP A 110 -8.24 21.92 7.95
N TRP A 111 -7.24 21.71 8.81
CA TRP A 111 -6.85 20.36 9.22
C TRP A 111 -7.90 19.67 10.11
N LEU A 112 -8.71 20.42 10.88
CA LEU A 112 -9.86 19.84 11.59
C LEU A 112 -10.97 19.41 10.63
N GLU A 113 -11.18 20.14 9.54
CA GLU A 113 -12.19 19.83 8.53
C GLU A 113 -11.81 18.64 7.63
N GLN A 114 -10.52 18.35 7.49
CA GLN A 114 -10.04 17.19 6.72
C GLN A 114 -10.41 15.85 7.38
N GLU A 115 -10.86 14.91 6.54
CA GLU A 115 -11.17 13.54 6.94
C GLU A 115 -9.92 12.78 7.43
N SER A 116 -8.79 12.99 6.75
CA SER A 116 -7.50 12.42 7.16
C SER A 116 -6.98 13.13 8.42
N PRO A 117 -6.56 12.40 9.47
CA PRO A 117 -5.88 12.99 10.61
C PRO A 117 -4.42 13.36 10.29
N VAL A 118 -3.87 12.88 9.16
CA VAL A 118 -2.48 13.08 8.75
C VAL A 118 -2.39 14.15 7.67
N VAL A 119 -1.44 15.07 7.82
CA VAL A 119 -1.04 16.04 6.80
C VAL A 119 0.46 15.97 6.52
N GLU A 120 0.82 16.33 5.29
CA GLU A 120 2.21 16.61 4.91
C GLU A 120 2.50 18.10 5.19
N LEU A 121 3.47 18.40 6.05
CA LEU A 121 3.68 19.72 6.62
C LEU A 121 4.03 20.77 5.55
N TYR A 122 4.93 20.47 4.62
CA TYR A 122 5.46 21.49 3.72
C TYR A 122 4.42 21.98 2.72
N SER A 123 3.62 21.08 2.15
CA SER A 123 2.52 21.41 1.25
C SER A 123 1.48 22.28 1.95
N GLN A 124 1.11 21.96 3.20
CA GLN A 124 0.19 22.78 3.97
C GLN A 124 0.76 24.17 4.25
N LEU A 125 2.04 24.26 4.64
CA LEU A 125 2.68 25.57 4.83
C LEU A 125 2.81 26.34 3.51
N GLN A 126 3.10 25.70 2.38
CA GLN A 126 3.19 26.38 1.08
C GLN A 126 1.87 27.06 0.65
N ILE A 127 0.71 26.57 1.12
CA ILE A 127 -0.60 27.21 0.89
C ILE A 127 -0.70 28.54 1.64
N LEU A 128 -0.15 28.62 2.86
CA LEU A 128 -0.25 29.79 3.73
C LEU A 128 0.75 30.90 3.37
N TYR A 129 1.87 30.52 2.76
CA TYR A 129 2.99 31.43 2.49
C TYR A 129 2.96 31.93 1.04
N PRO A 130 3.59 33.09 0.75
CA PRO A 130 3.74 33.57 -0.62
C PRO A 130 4.41 32.53 -1.53
N LYS A 131 4.02 32.51 -2.81
CA LYS A 131 4.62 31.62 -3.82
C LYS A 131 6.15 31.79 -3.83
N ASN A 132 6.87 30.66 -3.88
CA ASN A 132 8.34 30.57 -3.84
C ASN A 132 9.00 30.95 -2.50
N HIS A 133 8.25 31.04 -1.40
CA HIS A 133 8.84 31.19 -0.07
C HIS A 133 9.79 30.04 0.24
N LYS A 134 10.99 30.38 0.74
CA LYS A 134 11.99 29.40 1.18
C LYS A 134 12.01 29.36 2.70
N PHE A 135 11.53 28.25 3.26
CA PHE A 135 11.52 28.05 4.71
C PHE A 135 12.93 27.90 5.25
N GLY A 136 13.24 28.63 6.33
CA GLY A 136 14.47 28.46 7.08
C GLY A 136 14.32 27.46 8.22
N ASP A 137 15.42 26.82 8.65
CA ASP A 137 15.40 25.82 9.74
C ASP A 137 14.80 26.34 11.06
N ARG A 138 14.94 27.63 11.35
CA ARG A 138 14.38 28.23 12.57
C ARG A 138 12.86 28.38 12.49
N GLU A 139 12.34 28.70 11.32
CA GLU A 139 10.91 28.84 11.06
C GLU A 139 10.23 27.45 11.11
N LEU A 140 10.82 26.45 10.45
CA LEU A 140 10.33 25.08 10.49
C LEU A 140 10.35 24.50 11.92
N ARG A 141 11.43 24.73 12.67
CA ARG A 141 11.49 24.30 14.08
C ARG A 141 10.42 24.97 14.94
N ALA A 142 10.12 26.24 14.69
CA ALA A 142 9.05 26.94 15.40
C ALA A 142 7.68 26.31 15.11
N TRP A 143 7.41 25.96 13.85
CA TRP A 143 6.21 25.20 13.47
C TRP A 143 6.15 23.83 14.13
N GLN A 144 7.22 23.04 14.07
CA GLN A 144 7.28 21.72 14.70
C GLN A 144 7.06 21.78 16.23
N SER A 145 7.59 22.82 16.89
CA SER A 145 7.35 23.08 18.30
C SER A 145 5.89 23.44 18.58
N MET A 146 5.30 24.33 17.78
CA MET A 146 3.89 24.67 17.91
C MET A 146 3.00 23.43 17.72
N LEU A 147 3.24 22.64 16.68
CA LEU A 147 2.48 21.42 16.40
C LEU A 147 2.49 20.46 17.58
N ARG A 148 3.66 20.25 18.19
CA ARG A 148 3.81 19.40 19.37
C ARG A 148 3.02 19.91 20.55
N ASP A 149 3.12 21.21 20.83
CA ASP A 149 2.45 21.82 21.98
C ASP A 149 0.93 21.98 21.74
N THR A 150 0.48 21.90 20.48
CA THR A 150 -0.94 21.81 20.11
C THR A 150 -1.48 20.36 20.13
N GLY A 151 -0.66 19.38 20.51
CA GLY A 151 -1.06 17.97 20.65
C GLY A 151 -0.96 17.14 19.37
N SER A 152 -0.23 17.60 18.35
CA SER A 152 0.09 16.83 17.14
C SER A 152 1.40 16.07 17.27
N HIS A 153 1.53 15.00 16.50
CA HIS A 153 2.66 14.09 16.55
C HIS A 153 3.32 13.95 15.19
N ASN A 154 4.66 13.97 15.16
CA ASN A 154 5.40 13.67 13.94
C ASN A 154 5.36 12.16 13.69
N VAL A 155 4.70 11.76 12.60
CA VAL A 155 4.51 10.35 12.19
C VAL A 155 5.39 9.97 10.99
N THR A 156 6.33 10.84 10.61
CA THR A 156 7.27 10.62 9.51
C THR A 156 8.11 9.37 9.78
N PRO A 157 8.01 8.32 8.94
CA PRO A 157 8.63 7.05 9.26
C PRO A 157 10.08 6.91 8.79
N TRP A 158 10.56 7.83 7.96
CA TRP A 158 11.91 7.88 7.43
C TRP A 158 12.73 9.00 8.08
N SER A 159 14.03 8.95 7.84
CA SER A 159 14.97 9.99 8.26
C SER A 159 15.03 11.15 7.26
N ASN A 160 15.45 12.33 7.72
CA ASN A 160 15.67 13.50 6.86
C ASN A 160 16.72 13.28 5.74
N LYS A 161 17.49 12.18 5.80
CA LYS A 161 18.43 11.80 4.72
C LYS A 161 17.74 11.09 3.56
N GLU A 162 16.64 10.41 3.84
CA GLU A 162 15.88 9.65 2.84
C GLU A 162 14.89 10.55 2.11
N SER A 163 14.24 11.46 2.83
CA SER A 163 13.28 12.39 2.25
C SER A 163 13.12 13.62 3.15
N GLU A 164 12.89 14.77 2.53
CA GLU A 164 12.64 16.04 3.22
C GLU A 164 11.20 16.18 3.72
N TYR A 165 10.26 15.40 3.18
CA TYR A 165 8.84 15.47 3.53
C TYR A 165 8.59 15.06 4.99
N GLN A 166 7.70 15.80 5.65
CA GLN A 166 7.32 15.55 7.03
C GLN A 166 5.82 15.36 7.17
N PHE A 167 5.43 14.26 7.81
CA PHE A 167 4.05 13.92 8.07
C PHE A 167 3.73 14.09 9.56
N TRP A 168 2.63 14.76 9.83
CA TRP A 168 2.14 15.02 11.18
C TRP A 168 0.70 14.52 11.32
N SER A 169 0.39 13.96 12.48
CA SER A 169 -0.93 13.45 12.82
C SER A 169 -1.55 14.20 14.00
N ARG A 170 -2.85 14.49 13.89
CA ARG A 170 -3.69 14.95 15.01
C ARG A 170 -4.44 13.81 15.71
N SER A 171 -4.19 12.56 15.33
CA SER A 171 -4.82 11.39 15.94
C SER A 171 -4.37 11.20 17.39
N SER A 172 -5.24 10.63 18.22
CA SER A 172 -4.91 10.15 19.55
C SER A 172 -4.01 8.90 19.52
N GLN A 173 -3.93 8.22 18.37
CA GLN A 173 -3.12 7.01 18.17
C GLN A 173 -2.13 7.19 17.01
N PRO A 174 -1.14 8.09 17.14
CA PRO A 174 -0.23 8.46 16.05
C PRO A 174 0.67 7.32 15.57
N GLU A 175 0.90 6.30 16.41
CA GLU A 175 1.68 5.12 16.03
C GLU A 175 1.02 4.28 14.92
N GLN A 176 -0.32 4.28 14.86
CA GLN A 176 -1.03 3.59 13.78
C GLN A 176 -0.84 4.31 12.45
N ASP A 177 -0.92 5.65 12.45
CA ASP A 177 -0.64 6.46 11.26
C ASP A 177 0.80 6.30 10.79
N ARG A 178 1.76 6.30 11.73
CA ARG A 178 3.18 6.02 11.45
C ARG A 178 3.36 4.64 10.83
N ALA A 179 2.70 3.61 11.36
CA ALA A 179 2.77 2.25 10.84
C ALA A 179 2.17 2.15 9.43
N THR A 180 1.04 2.81 9.18
CA THR A 180 0.42 2.89 7.85
C THR A 180 1.34 3.57 6.84
N LEU A 181 1.94 4.71 7.19
CA LEU A 181 2.92 5.40 6.34
C LEU A 181 4.16 4.54 6.09
N GLN A 182 4.63 3.76 7.07
CA GLN A 182 5.71 2.79 6.87
C GLN A 182 5.35 1.71 5.85
N GLN A 183 4.14 1.17 5.92
CA GLN A 183 3.67 0.16 4.98
C GLN A 183 3.56 0.74 3.57
N LEU A 184 2.97 1.92 3.41
CA LEU A 184 2.89 2.62 2.13
C LEU A 184 4.28 2.90 1.54
N SER A 185 5.22 3.36 2.36
CA SER A 185 6.61 3.58 1.94
C SER A 185 7.29 2.29 1.45
N LYS A 186 7.03 1.15 2.10
CA LYS A 186 7.54 -0.16 1.67
C LYS A 186 6.93 -0.59 0.34
N ILE A 187 5.64 -0.31 0.11
CA ILE A 187 4.98 -0.60 -1.17
C ILE A 187 5.62 0.22 -2.29
N GLY A 188 5.87 1.52 -2.07
CA GLY A 188 6.59 2.36 -3.03
C GLY A 188 7.97 1.82 -3.38
N ARG A 189 8.79 1.49 -2.38
CA ARG A 189 10.10 0.85 -2.62
C ARG A 189 9.99 -0.48 -3.35
N ALA A 190 9.00 -1.31 -3.01
CA ALA A 190 8.78 -2.56 -3.71
C ALA A 190 8.40 -2.34 -5.19
N LEU A 191 7.74 -1.23 -5.54
CA LEU A 191 7.46 -0.85 -6.91
C LEU A 191 8.74 -0.45 -7.67
N ASP A 192 9.64 0.27 -7.01
CA ASP A 192 10.94 0.71 -7.56
C ASP A 192 11.90 -0.46 -7.75
N ASP A 193 12.04 -1.30 -6.71
CA ASP A 193 12.97 -2.43 -6.63
C ASP A 193 12.56 -3.62 -7.51
N ASN A 194 11.34 -3.66 -8.02
CA ASN A 194 10.86 -4.77 -8.84
C ASN A 194 11.54 -4.77 -10.23
N LYS A 195 12.73 -5.35 -10.28
CA LYS A 195 13.54 -5.56 -11.49
C LYS A 195 13.09 -6.79 -12.29
N GLN A 196 12.21 -7.64 -11.74
CA GLN A 196 11.82 -8.94 -12.29
C GLN A 196 10.44 -8.92 -12.97
N ASN A 197 10.30 -8.06 -13.99
CA ASN A 197 9.23 -8.03 -14.99
C ASN A 197 8.09 -7.04 -14.73
N CYS A 198 7.55 -6.51 -15.82
CA CYS A 198 6.45 -5.56 -15.87
C CYS A 198 5.22 -6.00 -15.05
N ASP A 199 5.00 -7.30 -14.89
CA ASP A 199 3.84 -7.86 -14.19
C ASP A 199 3.86 -7.61 -12.68
N GLY A 200 5.04 -7.63 -12.04
CA GLY A 200 5.15 -7.32 -10.62
C GLY A 200 4.82 -5.86 -10.33
N LYS A 201 5.31 -4.94 -11.17
CA LYS A 201 4.97 -3.52 -11.11
C LYS A 201 3.49 -3.30 -11.40
N ARG A 202 2.96 -3.97 -12.45
CA ARG A 202 1.55 -3.88 -12.82
C ARG A 202 0.65 -4.28 -11.67
N ARG A 203 0.94 -5.41 -11.02
CA ARG A 203 0.17 -5.95 -9.90
C ARG A 203 0.19 -5.02 -8.68
N VAL A 204 1.36 -4.55 -8.25
CA VAL A 204 1.45 -3.66 -7.08
C VAL A 204 0.73 -2.34 -7.37
N LEU A 205 1.01 -1.73 -8.52
CA LEU A 205 0.37 -0.48 -8.93
C LEU A 205 -1.15 -0.66 -9.12
N SER A 206 -1.62 -1.84 -9.54
CA SER A 206 -3.05 -2.10 -9.76
C SER A 206 -3.89 -1.79 -8.53
N ILE A 207 -3.37 -1.98 -7.31
CA ILE A 207 -4.06 -1.76 -6.03
C ILE A 207 -4.60 -0.33 -5.92
N ILE A 208 -3.85 0.66 -6.41
CA ILE A 208 -4.18 2.08 -6.28
C ILE A 208 -4.45 2.75 -7.64
N ALA A 209 -4.31 2.01 -8.75
CA ALA A 209 -4.26 2.62 -10.08
C ALA A 209 -5.56 3.33 -10.48
N ASP A 210 -6.72 2.88 -9.99
CA ASP A 210 -8.02 3.46 -10.30
C ASP A 210 -8.42 4.62 -9.35
N GLU A 211 -7.75 4.75 -8.19
CA GLU A 211 -8.03 5.79 -7.18
C GLU A 211 -7.39 7.15 -7.50
N PHE A 212 -6.36 7.17 -8.34
CA PHE A 212 -5.60 8.37 -8.70
C PHE A 212 -5.65 8.64 -10.20
N SER A 213 -5.50 9.90 -10.61
CA SER A 213 -5.38 10.25 -12.02
C SER A 213 -4.06 9.74 -12.62
N TYR A 214 -4.01 9.63 -13.95
CA TYR A 214 -2.76 9.29 -14.64
C TYR A 214 -1.64 10.26 -14.31
N SER A 215 -1.92 11.56 -14.28
CA SER A 215 -0.91 12.60 -14.03
C SER A 215 -0.30 12.50 -12.63
N GLU A 216 -1.13 12.19 -11.61
CA GLU A 216 -0.66 12.03 -10.24
C GLU A 216 0.23 10.80 -10.11
N LEU A 217 -0.15 9.66 -10.68
CA LEU A 217 0.65 8.44 -10.65
C LEU A 217 1.95 8.60 -11.45
N GLU A 218 1.91 9.23 -12.62
CA GLU A 218 3.10 9.52 -13.45
C GLU A 218 4.11 10.37 -12.68
N THR A 219 3.64 11.45 -12.04
CA THR A 219 4.51 12.43 -11.37
C THR A 219 5.03 11.90 -10.02
N ASN A 220 4.15 11.29 -9.22
CA ASN A 220 4.47 10.93 -7.83
C ASN A 220 5.17 9.58 -7.71
N LEU A 221 4.90 8.63 -8.61
CA LEU A 221 5.50 7.28 -8.59
C LEU A 221 6.51 7.05 -9.72
N ASN A 222 6.72 8.05 -10.59
CA ASN A 222 7.64 7.96 -11.74
C ASN A 222 7.37 6.72 -12.62
N VAL A 223 6.09 6.38 -12.82
CA VAL A 223 5.65 5.25 -13.64
C VAL A 223 5.13 5.74 -14.99
N GLY A 224 5.48 5.03 -16.07
CA GLY A 224 4.99 5.38 -17.40
C GLY A 224 3.50 5.12 -17.59
N ARG A 225 2.84 5.93 -18.44
CA ARG A 225 1.41 5.81 -18.80
C ARG A 225 0.96 4.39 -19.14
N HIS A 226 1.78 3.70 -19.93
CA HIS A 226 1.52 2.33 -20.35
C HIS A 226 1.42 1.39 -19.15
N THR A 227 2.33 1.51 -18.17
CA THR A 227 2.31 0.70 -16.95
C THR A 227 1.03 0.93 -16.15
N ILE A 228 0.60 2.19 -16.00
CA ILE A 228 -0.66 2.53 -15.32
C ILE A 228 -1.84 1.91 -16.05
N SER A 229 -1.89 2.04 -17.38
CA SER A 229 -2.98 1.46 -18.19
C SER A 229 -3.06 -0.06 -18.02
N GLU A 230 -1.92 -0.74 -18.08
CA GLU A 230 -1.85 -2.19 -17.91
C GLU A 230 -2.18 -2.62 -16.47
N SER A 231 -1.80 -1.84 -15.46
CA SER A 231 -2.21 -2.06 -14.07
C SER A 231 -3.72 -1.99 -13.88
N ARG A 232 -4.40 -1.02 -14.50
CA ARG A 232 -5.87 -0.91 -14.43
C ARG A 232 -6.54 -2.08 -15.15
N LYS A 233 -6.03 -2.48 -16.32
CA LYS A 233 -6.52 -3.69 -17.01
C LYS A 233 -6.32 -4.93 -16.13
N HIS A 234 -5.17 -5.05 -15.48
CA HIS A 234 -4.90 -6.15 -14.54
C HIS A 234 -5.91 -6.19 -13.41
N ALA A 235 -6.19 -5.05 -12.75
CA ALA A 235 -7.19 -4.98 -11.68
C ALA A 235 -8.57 -5.45 -12.15
N ARG A 236 -8.98 -5.07 -13.36
CA ARG A 236 -10.29 -5.44 -13.91
C ARG A 236 -10.40 -6.93 -14.24
N ILE A 237 -9.30 -7.55 -14.68
CA ILE A 237 -9.29 -8.96 -15.11
C ILE A 237 -9.04 -9.91 -13.92
N ASN A 238 -8.07 -9.56 -13.06
CA ASN A 238 -7.57 -10.46 -12.02
C ASN A 238 -7.96 -10.03 -10.60
N SER A 239 -8.59 -8.87 -10.41
CA SER A 239 -8.74 -8.16 -9.13
C SER A 239 -7.47 -7.45 -8.66
N TYR A 240 -7.66 -6.42 -7.82
CA TYR A 240 -6.60 -5.58 -7.27
C TYR A 240 -5.52 -6.38 -6.56
N GLY A 241 -4.27 -6.24 -6.99
CA GLY A 241 -3.11 -6.88 -6.36
C GLY A 241 -3.02 -8.41 -6.50
N ALA A 242 -3.95 -9.04 -7.20
CA ALA A 242 -3.98 -10.50 -7.33
C ALA A 242 -2.82 -11.03 -8.21
N PRO A 243 -2.24 -12.20 -7.90
CA PRO A 243 -1.33 -12.88 -8.81
C PRO A 243 -2.05 -13.27 -10.11
N LEU A 244 -1.29 -13.38 -11.21
CA LEU A 244 -1.83 -13.96 -12.44
C LEU A 244 -2.26 -15.41 -12.17
N LEU A 245 -3.41 -15.80 -12.72
CA LEU A 245 -3.81 -17.21 -12.74
C LEU A 245 -2.71 -18.01 -13.46
N GLU A 246 -2.18 -19.05 -12.81
CA GLU A 246 -1.21 -19.94 -13.45
C GLU A 246 -1.84 -20.53 -14.70
N LYS A 247 -1.27 -20.22 -15.87
CA LYS A 247 -1.74 -20.80 -17.12
C LYS A 247 -1.54 -22.33 -17.04
N PRO A 248 -2.55 -23.14 -17.37
CA PRO A 248 -2.37 -24.58 -17.43
C PRO A 248 -1.28 -24.91 -18.45
N VAL A 249 -0.33 -25.77 -18.06
CA VAL A 249 0.75 -26.21 -18.94
C VAL A 249 0.18 -27.11 -20.03
N ILE A 250 0.00 -26.57 -21.23
CA ILE A 250 -0.51 -27.32 -22.39
C ILE A 250 0.60 -28.22 -22.93
N HIS A 251 0.46 -29.53 -22.75
CA HIS A 251 1.34 -30.52 -23.35
C HIS A 251 0.82 -30.89 -24.74
N ARG A 252 1.49 -30.43 -25.81
CA ARG A 252 1.19 -30.84 -27.18
C ARG A 252 1.83 -32.20 -27.45
N ILE A 253 1.02 -33.24 -27.61
CA ILE A 253 1.49 -34.58 -27.98
C ILE A 253 1.68 -34.62 -29.50
N LYS A 254 2.88 -34.97 -29.97
CA LYS A 254 3.14 -35.20 -31.39
C LYS A 254 2.32 -36.41 -31.87
N LEU A 255 1.64 -36.28 -33.01
CA LEU A 255 0.88 -37.38 -33.59
C LEU A 255 1.82 -38.54 -33.93
N LYS A 256 1.42 -39.76 -33.55
CA LYS A 256 2.10 -41.01 -33.94
C LYS A 256 2.02 -41.22 -35.45
N GLU A 257 2.98 -41.93 -36.01
CA GLU A 257 3.08 -42.21 -37.45
C GLU A 257 1.85 -42.96 -38.00
N GLU A 258 1.29 -43.88 -37.22
CA GLU A 258 0.03 -44.55 -37.55
C GLU A 258 -1.13 -43.55 -37.74
N MET A 259 -1.21 -42.53 -36.89
CA MET A 259 -2.23 -41.49 -37.00
C MET A 259 -2.01 -40.61 -38.23
N LEU A 260 -0.75 -40.35 -38.62
CA LEU A 260 -0.42 -39.62 -39.85
C LEU A 260 -0.84 -40.39 -41.10
N SER A 261 -0.52 -41.68 -41.14
CA SER A 261 -0.89 -42.56 -42.26
C SER A 261 -2.42 -42.67 -42.42
N GLN A 262 -3.16 -42.66 -41.30
CA GLN A 262 -4.62 -42.65 -41.34
C GLN A 262 -5.19 -41.33 -41.91
N PHE A 263 -4.56 -40.17 -41.63
CA PHE A 263 -4.94 -38.90 -42.26
C PHE A 263 -4.72 -38.94 -43.77
N GLU A 264 -3.55 -39.41 -44.22
CA GLU A 264 -3.23 -39.50 -45.64
C GLU A 264 -4.21 -40.43 -46.38
N SER A 265 -4.54 -41.58 -45.79
CA SER A 265 -5.54 -42.50 -46.33
C SER A 265 -6.93 -41.86 -46.42
N PHE A 266 -7.35 -41.12 -45.41
CA PHE A 266 -8.64 -40.44 -45.38
C PHE A 266 -8.78 -39.37 -46.47
N PHE A 267 -7.74 -38.56 -46.67
CA PHE A 267 -7.72 -37.53 -47.71
C PHE A 267 -7.43 -38.07 -49.12
N ALA A 268 -6.96 -39.30 -49.25
CA ALA A 268 -6.84 -39.97 -50.55
C ALA A 268 -8.17 -40.58 -51.04
N ASP A 269 -9.12 -40.82 -50.13
CA ASP A 269 -10.42 -41.42 -50.48
C ASP A 269 -11.36 -40.38 -51.13
N LYS A 270 -11.69 -40.62 -52.40
CA LYS A 270 -12.63 -39.82 -53.20
C LYS A 270 -14.08 -39.87 -52.69
N ARG A 271 -14.39 -40.69 -51.69
CA ARG A 271 -15.68 -40.69 -50.97
C ARG A 271 -15.73 -39.69 -49.81
N ASN A 272 -14.57 -39.16 -49.40
CA ASN A 272 -14.43 -38.24 -48.28
C ASN A 272 -14.08 -36.83 -48.76
N VAL A 273 -13.34 -36.72 -49.87
CA VAL A 273 -12.94 -35.44 -50.46
C VAL A 273 -13.12 -35.36 -51.97
N ASN A 274 -13.33 -34.14 -52.44
CA ASN A 274 -13.30 -33.73 -53.83
C ASN A 274 -12.06 -32.87 -54.08
N MET A 275 -11.30 -33.17 -55.13
CA MET A 275 -10.23 -32.29 -55.59
C MET A 275 -10.82 -31.12 -56.36
N SER A 276 -10.36 -29.91 -56.04
CA SER A 276 -10.66 -28.73 -56.83
C SER A 276 -10.03 -28.86 -58.22
N SER A 277 -10.80 -28.56 -59.27
CA SER A 277 -10.30 -28.51 -60.64
C SER A 277 -9.66 -27.17 -61.00
N TYR A 278 -9.78 -26.15 -60.14
CA TYR A 278 -9.39 -24.77 -60.44
C TYR A 278 -8.64 -24.05 -59.31
N LYS A 279 -8.55 -24.64 -58.10
CA LYS A 279 -7.74 -24.12 -56.99
C LYS A 279 -6.66 -25.10 -56.61
N THR A 280 -5.42 -24.62 -56.61
CA THR A 280 -4.23 -25.33 -56.15
C THR A 280 -3.62 -24.58 -54.98
N ASP A 281 -2.98 -25.29 -54.06
CA ASP A 281 -2.24 -24.68 -52.97
C ASP A 281 -0.97 -24.01 -53.52
N ASN A 282 -0.76 -22.75 -53.12
CA ASN A 282 0.30 -21.90 -53.66
C ASN A 282 1.71 -22.37 -53.26
N LYS A 283 1.86 -23.20 -52.23
CA LYS A 283 3.17 -23.68 -51.75
C LYS A 283 3.54 -25.05 -52.33
N SER A 284 2.60 -25.96 -52.41
CA SER A 284 2.81 -27.35 -52.86
C SER A 284 2.44 -27.59 -54.33
N GLY A 285 1.62 -26.72 -54.92
CA GLY A 285 1.10 -26.89 -56.28
C GLY A 285 0.03 -27.98 -56.42
N LEU A 286 -0.39 -28.60 -55.31
CA LEU A 286 -1.40 -29.66 -55.30
C LEU A 286 -2.82 -29.10 -55.31
N PRO A 287 -3.82 -29.80 -55.88
CA PRO A 287 -5.22 -29.39 -55.83
C PRO A 287 -5.74 -29.25 -54.40
N VAL A 288 -6.46 -28.17 -54.12
CA VAL A 288 -7.16 -27.98 -52.83
C VAL A 288 -8.26 -29.03 -52.70
N LEU A 289 -8.34 -29.68 -51.54
CA LEU A 289 -9.34 -30.71 -51.25
C LEU A 289 -10.55 -30.11 -50.52
N TYR A 290 -11.76 -30.47 -50.97
CA TYR A 290 -13.03 -30.12 -50.33
C TYR A 290 -13.67 -31.37 -49.73
N LEU A 291 -14.07 -31.33 -48.47
CA LEU A 291 -14.78 -32.45 -47.85
C LEU A 291 -16.17 -32.65 -48.51
N GLN A 292 -16.53 -33.90 -48.81
CA GLN A 292 -17.76 -34.23 -49.53
C GLN A 292 -19.02 -34.19 -48.66
N ASP A 293 -18.97 -34.63 -47.40
CA ASP A 293 -20.18 -34.70 -46.57
C ASP A 293 -20.41 -33.45 -45.71
N HIS A 294 -21.67 -33.26 -45.29
CA HIS A 294 -22.01 -32.31 -44.24
C HIS A 294 -21.34 -32.72 -42.91
N LYS A 295 -20.94 -31.74 -42.10
CA LYS A 295 -20.13 -31.89 -40.87
C LYS A 295 -20.55 -33.06 -39.95
N GLN A 296 -21.85 -33.35 -39.84
CA GLN A 296 -22.40 -34.47 -39.05
C GLN A 296 -22.16 -35.88 -39.64
N ALA A 297 -22.08 -36.04 -40.97
CA ALA A 297 -21.81 -37.34 -41.59
C ALA A 297 -20.30 -37.68 -41.54
N LEU A 298 -19.45 -36.68 -41.82
CA LEU A 298 -18.00 -36.78 -41.58
C LEU A 298 -17.68 -37.15 -40.14
N TRP A 299 -18.42 -36.56 -39.20
CA TRP A 299 -18.28 -36.84 -37.77
C TRP A 299 -18.51 -38.30 -37.39
N LYS A 300 -19.55 -38.91 -37.94
CA LYS A 300 -19.89 -40.32 -37.69
C LYS A 300 -18.86 -41.24 -38.34
N LYS A 301 -18.48 -40.97 -39.60
CA LYS A 301 -17.43 -41.71 -40.32
C LYS A 301 -16.07 -41.64 -39.61
N PHE A 302 -15.70 -40.48 -39.05
CA PHE A 302 -14.45 -40.31 -38.32
C PHE A 302 -14.40 -41.18 -37.05
N HIS A 303 -15.46 -41.24 -36.24
CA HIS A 303 -15.46 -42.12 -35.06
C HIS A 303 -15.46 -43.61 -35.44
N GLU A 304 -16.06 -43.98 -36.57
CA GLU A 304 -16.11 -45.36 -37.07
C GLU A 304 -14.77 -45.83 -37.68
N GLN A 305 -14.05 -44.95 -38.39
CA GLN A 305 -12.78 -45.29 -39.06
C GLN A 305 -11.54 -45.09 -38.18
N PHE A 306 -11.62 -44.28 -37.12
CA PHE A 306 -10.48 -43.96 -36.26
C PHE A 306 -10.73 -44.36 -34.78
N PRO A 307 -10.92 -45.66 -34.47
CA PRO A 307 -11.17 -46.12 -33.09
C PRO A 307 -9.94 -46.00 -32.17
N ASN A 308 -8.77 -45.63 -32.72
CA ASN A 308 -7.46 -45.68 -32.06
C ASN A 308 -7.21 -44.52 -31.06
N GLY A 309 -8.25 -43.80 -30.65
CA GLY A 309 -8.16 -42.72 -29.67
C GLY A 309 -7.70 -41.36 -30.23
N MET A 310 -7.80 -41.14 -31.55
CA MET A 310 -7.52 -39.82 -32.12
C MET A 310 -8.55 -38.80 -31.59
N GLN A 311 -8.05 -37.74 -30.96
CA GLN A 311 -8.92 -36.71 -30.39
C GLN A 311 -9.47 -35.78 -31.48
N ARG A 312 -10.72 -35.36 -31.27
CA ARG A 312 -11.47 -34.44 -32.16
C ARG A 312 -10.71 -33.14 -32.42
N THR A 313 -10.06 -32.61 -31.40
CA THR A 313 -9.24 -31.39 -31.49
C THR A 313 -8.09 -31.58 -32.47
N SER A 314 -7.37 -32.71 -32.41
CA SER A 314 -6.26 -33.01 -33.32
C SER A 314 -6.68 -33.12 -34.79
N PHE A 315 -7.89 -33.62 -35.07
CA PHE A 315 -8.45 -33.66 -36.42
C PHE A 315 -8.80 -32.27 -36.94
N MET A 316 -9.48 -31.46 -36.14
CA MET A 316 -9.88 -30.11 -36.54
C MET A 316 -8.68 -29.17 -36.72
N THR A 317 -7.68 -29.25 -35.84
CA THR A 317 -6.44 -28.46 -35.99
C THR A 317 -5.74 -28.73 -37.32
N ARG A 318 -5.80 -29.98 -37.82
CA ARG A 318 -5.19 -30.34 -39.09
C ARG A 318 -6.02 -29.94 -40.32
N LEU A 319 -7.32 -29.77 -40.15
CA LEU A 319 -8.19 -29.18 -41.18
C LEU A 319 -7.99 -27.67 -41.31
N ASP A 320 -7.70 -26.98 -40.20
CA ASP A 320 -7.45 -25.53 -40.17
C ASP A 320 -6.06 -25.13 -40.68
N GLU A 321 -5.05 -26.01 -40.59
CA GLU A 321 -3.69 -25.68 -41.05
C GLU A 321 -3.57 -25.51 -42.58
N ASP A 322 -4.50 -26.07 -43.37
CA ASP A 322 -4.49 -26.00 -44.85
C ASP A 322 -5.67 -25.20 -45.47
N LEU A 323 -6.53 -24.61 -44.65
CA LEU A 323 -7.57 -23.66 -45.10
C LEU A 323 -7.48 -22.40 -44.25
N GLY A 324 -6.65 -21.46 -44.71
CA GLY A 324 -6.68 -20.10 -44.18
C GLY A 324 -8.10 -19.54 -44.22
N GLU A 325 -8.55 -19.08 -43.05
CA GLU A 325 -9.86 -18.50 -42.75
C GLU A 325 -11.03 -19.49 -42.59
N LEU A 326 -11.19 -20.03 -41.37
CA LEU A 326 -12.50 -20.19 -40.72
C LEU A 326 -12.37 -20.44 -39.20
N CYS A 327 -11.78 -19.49 -38.44
CA CYS A 327 -12.18 -19.34 -37.04
C CYS A 327 -12.59 -17.90 -36.70
N MET A 328 -13.89 -17.62 -36.82
CA MET A 328 -14.51 -16.48 -36.12
C MET A 328 -15.22 -16.88 -34.82
N THR A 329 -15.26 -18.17 -34.46
CA THR A 329 -15.91 -18.66 -33.22
C THR A 329 -14.94 -19.13 -32.14
N CYS A 330 -13.63 -18.95 -32.32
CA CYS A 330 -12.62 -19.19 -31.29
C CYS A 330 -12.39 -17.96 -30.39
N ASN A 331 -13.07 -16.83 -30.65
CA ASN A 331 -12.90 -15.59 -29.89
C ASN A 331 -13.90 -15.40 -28.73
N GLU A 332 -14.85 -16.32 -28.53
CA GLU A 332 -15.81 -16.23 -27.41
C GLU A 332 -15.44 -17.08 -26.19
N CYS A 333 -14.45 -17.96 -26.32
CA CYS A 333 -13.81 -18.58 -25.17
C CYS A 333 -12.39 -18.06 -25.14
N GLY A 334 -12.13 -17.03 -24.33
CA GLY A 334 -10.83 -16.36 -24.18
C GLY A 334 -9.69 -17.31 -23.83
N TYR A 335 -9.23 -18.06 -24.82
CA TYR A 335 -8.04 -18.87 -24.77
C TYR A 335 -6.96 -18.12 -25.53
N SER A 336 -6.20 -17.36 -24.73
CA SER A 336 -4.88 -16.84 -25.01
C SER A 336 -3.83 -17.93 -25.15
#